data_AF-A0A9X1IBL8-F1
#
_entry.id   AF-A0A9X1IBL8-F1
#
_cell.length_a   1.000
_cell.length_b   1.000
_cell.length_c   1.000
_cell.angle_alpha   90.00
_cell.angle_beta   90.00
_cell.angle_gamma   90.00
#
_symmetry.space_group_name_H-M   'P 1'
#
loop_
_entity.id
_entity.type
_entity.pdbx_description
1 polymer ?
#
loop_
_entity_poly.entity_id
_entity_poly.type
_entity_poly.pdbx_seq_one_letter_code
_entity_poly.pdbx_strand_id
1 'polypeptide(L)'
;MATATEAKVADVKKLVNEAVTETAPKARKTFEASAAEAQVTVEKTMDQATKTTEGLFKAAEEAAEFSRGNLEAMAKATQVYVAGVQDLSKQTFAMVQGLADHTVAGAKALTTVKSLKEAAEIQTSYTRAALEKSFAETAKLQEAALKLAEASFAPLSARMTLAVEKFGKPLAA
;
A
#
# COMPACT_ATOMS: atom_id res chain seq x y z
N MET A 1 -40.39 -86.12 -30.19
CA MET A 1 -39.55 -85.38 -29.22
C MET A 1 -38.92 -84.10 -29.77
N ALA A 2 -39.21 -83.65 -31.00
CA ALA A 2 -38.57 -82.44 -31.57
C ALA A 2 -39.19 -81.09 -31.14
N THR A 3 -40.43 -81.07 -30.62
CA THR A 3 -41.17 -79.82 -30.37
C THR A 3 -40.88 -79.15 -29.01
N ALA A 4 -40.34 -79.89 -28.04
CA ALA A 4 -40.03 -79.34 -26.71
C ALA A 4 -38.69 -78.57 -26.64
N THR A 5 -37.80 -78.81 -27.60
CA THR A 5 -36.47 -78.17 -27.67
C THR A 5 -36.53 -76.84 -28.42
N GLU A 6 -37.34 -76.73 -29.47
CA GLU A 6 -37.52 -75.48 -30.24
C GLU A 6 -38.25 -74.39 -29.43
N ALA A 7 -39.26 -74.76 -28.64
CA ALA A 7 -39.96 -73.83 -27.75
C ALA A 7 -39.02 -73.20 -26.72
N LYS A 8 -38.16 -74.02 -26.08
CA LYS A 8 -37.16 -73.53 -25.11
C LYS A 8 -36.09 -72.64 -25.75
N VAL A 9 -35.69 -72.93 -26.99
CA VAL A 9 -34.73 -72.09 -27.73
C VAL A 9 -35.35 -70.76 -28.14
N ALA A 10 -36.63 -70.74 -28.49
CA ALA A 10 -37.37 -69.51 -28.79
C ALA A 10 -37.55 -68.62 -27.54
N ASP A 11 -37.88 -69.22 -26.40
CA ASP A 11 -38.01 -68.50 -25.12
C ASP A 11 -36.67 -67.93 -24.63
N VAL A 12 -35.58 -68.68 -24.78
CA VAL A 12 -34.22 -68.19 -24.46
C VAL A 12 -33.82 -67.05 -25.40
N LYS A 13 -34.09 -67.15 -26.71
CA LYS A 13 -33.81 -66.06 -27.65
C LYS A 13 -34.62 -64.80 -27.36
N LYS A 14 -35.88 -64.97 -26.95
CA LYS A 14 -36.74 -63.85 -26.56
C LYS A 14 -36.24 -63.17 -25.28
N LEU A 15 -35.88 -63.96 -24.26
CA LEU A 15 -35.30 -63.45 -23.01
C LEU A 15 -33.96 -62.73 -23.24
N VAL A 16 -33.10 -63.27 -24.11
CA VAL A 16 -31.83 -62.62 -24.47
C VAL A 16 -32.07 -61.33 -25.26
N ASN A 17 -33.00 -61.32 -26.22
CA ASN A 17 -33.32 -60.10 -26.96
C ASN A 17 -33.97 -59.05 -26.06
N GLU A 18 -34.92 -59.39 -25.20
CA GLU A 18 -35.54 -58.45 -24.25
C GLU A 18 -34.51 -57.89 -23.27
N ALA A 19 -33.64 -58.76 -22.74
CA ALA A 19 -32.51 -58.33 -21.91
C ALA A 19 -31.55 -57.40 -22.69
N VAL A 20 -31.22 -57.69 -23.94
CA VAL A 20 -30.37 -56.80 -24.76
C VAL A 20 -31.09 -55.48 -25.07
N THR A 21 -32.39 -55.50 -25.34
CA THR A 21 -33.15 -54.30 -25.75
C THR A 21 -33.47 -53.37 -24.58
N GLU A 22 -33.65 -53.88 -23.36
CA GLU A 22 -33.80 -53.04 -22.16
C GLU A 22 -32.47 -52.68 -21.51
N THR A 23 -31.53 -53.63 -21.43
CA THR A 23 -30.30 -53.44 -20.66
C THR A 23 -29.25 -52.65 -21.45
N ALA A 24 -29.17 -52.78 -22.77
CA ALA A 24 -28.23 -52.00 -23.58
C ALA A 24 -28.50 -50.48 -23.58
N PRO A 25 -29.74 -49.97 -23.78
CA PRO A 25 -29.99 -48.54 -23.71
C PRO A 25 -29.86 -47.99 -22.29
N LYS A 26 -30.17 -48.80 -21.26
CA LYS A 26 -29.99 -48.40 -19.85
C LYS A 26 -28.51 -48.31 -19.49
N ALA A 27 -27.70 -49.29 -19.90
CA ALA A 27 -26.24 -49.27 -19.75
C ALA A 27 -25.59 -48.10 -20.52
N ARG A 28 -26.05 -47.81 -21.74
CA ARG A 28 -25.58 -46.64 -22.51
C ARG A 28 -25.92 -45.33 -21.83
N LYS A 29 -27.17 -45.14 -21.37
CA LYS A 29 -27.57 -43.92 -20.64
C LYS A 29 -26.81 -43.74 -19.33
N THR A 30 -26.58 -44.82 -18.57
CA THR A 30 -25.78 -44.77 -17.34
C THR A 30 -24.32 -44.43 -17.64
N PHE A 31 -23.75 -45.00 -18.71
CA PHE A 31 -22.39 -44.68 -19.14
C PHE A 31 -22.25 -43.23 -19.61
N GLU A 32 -23.16 -42.74 -20.46
CA GLU A 32 -23.19 -41.35 -20.94
C GLU A 32 -23.38 -40.35 -19.79
N ALA A 33 -24.29 -40.62 -18.85
CA ALA A 33 -24.47 -39.79 -17.66
C ALA A 33 -23.21 -39.77 -16.78
N SER A 34 -22.58 -40.94 -16.55
CA SER A 34 -21.34 -41.04 -15.79
C SER A 34 -20.15 -40.35 -16.47
N ALA A 35 -20.09 -40.39 -17.81
CA ALA A 35 -19.06 -39.72 -18.59
C ALA A 35 -19.25 -38.20 -18.57
N ALA A 36 -20.49 -37.72 -18.66
CA ALA A 36 -20.81 -36.30 -18.52
C ALA A 36 -20.50 -35.77 -17.10
N GLU A 37 -20.85 -36.53 -16.06
CA GLU A 37 -20.55 -36.18 -14.67
C GLU A 37 -19.04 -36.18 -14.39
N ALA A 38 -18.31 -37.15 -14.94
CA ALA A 38 -16.84 -37.19 -14.87
C ALA A 38 -16.20 -36.00 -15.60
N GLN A 39 -16.69 -35.63 -16.78
CA GLN A 39 -16.21 -34.45 -17.52
C GLN A 39 -16.44 -33.15 -16.73
N VAL A 40 -17.65 -32.94 -16.19
CA VAL A 40 -17.98 -31.78 -15.36
C VAL A 40 -17.14 -31.73 -14.08
N THR A 41 -16.86 -32.89 -13.48
CA THR A 41 -16.03 -32.99 -12.28
C THR A 41 -14.58 -32.63 -12.58
N VAL A 42 -14.02 -33.16 -13.67
CA VAL A 42 -12.66 -32.83 -14.13
C VAL A 42 -12.56 -31.35 -14.48
N GLU A 43 -13.53 -30.80 -15.21
CA GLU A 43 -13.55 -29.37 -15.58
C GLU A 43 -13.60 -28.49 -14.32
N LYS A 44 -14.50 -28.78 -13.37
CA LYS A 44 -14.58 -28.04 -12.10
C LYS A 44 -13.32 -28.16 -11.25
N THR A 45 -12.69 -29.33 -11.19
CA THR A 45 -11.43 -29.53 -10.46
C THR A 45 -10.29 -28.76 -11.12
N MET A 46 -10.21 -28.75 -12.45
CA MET A 46 -9.19 -27.99 -13.19
C MET A 46 -9.40 -26.48 -13.05
N ASP A 47 -10.64 -26.01 -13.13
CA ASP A 47 -11.01 -24.61 -12.89
C ASP A 47 -10.66 -24.15 -11.48
N GLN A 48 -10.96 -24.99 -10.48
CA GLN A 48 -10.67 -24.70 -9.09
C GLN A 48 -9.16 -24.71 -8.82
N ALA A 49 -8.43 -25.70 -9.35
CA ALA A 49 -6.97 -25.76 -9.25
C ALA A 49 -6.30 -24.56 -9.90
N THR A 50 -6.80 -24.12 -11.06
CA THR A 50 -6.32 -22.92 -11.77
C THR A 50 -6.58 -21.67 -10.94
N LYS A 51 -7.81 -21.45 -10.46
CA LYS A 51 -8.16 -20.30 -9.61
C LYS A 51 -7.38 -20.26 -8.30
N THR A 52 -7.15 -21.41 -7.66
CA THR A 52 -6.33 -21.49 -6.44
C THR A 52 -4.88 -21.13 -6.75
N THR A 53 -4.32 -21.62 -7.86
CA THR A 53 -2.95 -21.32 -8.27
C THR A 53 -2.79 -19.84 -8.63
N GLU A 54 -3.69 -19.28 -9.42
CA GLU A 54 -3.72 -17.83 -9.73
C GLU A 54 -3.87 -16.97 -8.47
N GLY A 55 -4.72 -17.39 -7.52
CA GLY A 55 -4.89 -16.71 -6.24
C GLY A 55 -3.61 -16.71 -5.40
N LEU A 56 -2.88 -17.83 -5.37
CA LEU A 56 -1.59 -17.92 -4.68
C LEU A 56 -0.52 -17.03 -5.33
N PHE A 57 -0.44 -17.02 -6.67
CA PHE A 57 0.48 -16.14 -7.38
C PHE A 57 0.17 -14.66 -7.13
N LYS A 58 -1.10 -14.27 -7.21
CA LYS A 58 -1.54 -12.89 -6.89
C LYS A 58 -1.21 -12.50 -5.45
N ALA A 59 -1.48 -13.38 -4.49
CA ALA A 59 -1.15 -13.12 -3.09
C ALA A 59 0.37 -12.96 -2.87
N ALA A 60 1.19 -13.77 -3.54
CA ALA A 60 2.65 -13.66 -3.48
C ALA A 60 3.14 -12.35 -4.12
N GLU A 61 2.58 -11.95 -5.26
CA GLU A 61 2.87 -10.67 -5.93
C GLU A 61 2.50 -9.48 -5.04
N GLU A 62 1.29 -9.46 -4.49
CA GLU A 62 0.83 -8.41 -3.57
C GLU A 62 1.70 -8.32 -2.31
N ALA A 63 2.14 -9.46 -1.74
CA ALA A 63 3.04 -9.49 -0.59
C ALA A 63 4.44 -8.94 -0.93
N ALA A 64 4.96 -9.26 -2.13
CA ALA A 64 6.22 -8.73 -2.61
C ALA A 64 6.14 -7.21 -2.86
N GLU A 65 5.07 -6.73 -3.50
CA GLU A 65 4.82 -5.31 -3.71
C GLU A 65 4.64 -4.54 -2.40
N PHE A 66 3.88 -5.10 -1.46
CA PHE A 66 3.70 -4.51 -0.14
C PHE A 66 5.06 -4.41 0.60
N SER A 67 5.88 -5.45 0.56
CA SER A 67 7.21 -5.43 1.17
C SER A 67 8.13 -4.39 0.51
N ARG A 68 8.14 -4.32 -0.82
CA ARG A 68 8.88 -3.29 -1.57
C ARG A 68 8.43 -1.88 -1.19
N GLY A 69 7.12 -1.66 -1.13
CA GLY A 69 6.54 -0.38 -0.73
C GLY A 69 6.93 0.07 0.68
N ASN A 70 7.15 -0.86 1.62
CA ASN A 70 7.69 -0.53 2.95
C ASN A 70 9.14 -0.02 2.89
N LEU A 71 9.99 -0.67 2.08
CA LEU A 71 11.38 -0.24 1.89
C LEU A 71 11.44 1.13 1.20
N GLU A 72 10.63 1.35 0.18
CA GLU A 72 10.52 2.65 -0.50
C GLU A 72 10.03 3.75 0.44
N ALA A 73 9.04 3.46 1.28
CA ALA A 73 8.55 4.42 2.28
C ALA A 73 9.64 4.79 3.28
N MET A 74 10.45 3.82 3.71
CA MET A 74 11.59 4.08 4.59
C MET A 74 12.66 4.93 3.91
N ALA A 75 13.02 4.60 2.67
CA ALA A 75 13.96 5.39 1.89
C ALA A 75 13.47 6.83 1.71
N LYS A 76 12.17 7.02 1.40
CA LYS A 76 11.55 8.36 1.29
C LYS A 76 11.57 9.11 2.63
N ALA A 77 11.23 8.45 3.74
CA ALA A 77 11.29 9.04 5.07
C ALA A 77 12.72 9.52 5.41
N THR A 78 13.73 8.69 5.14
CA THR A 78 15.14 9.06 5.33
C THR A 78 15.55 10.23 4.43
N GLN A 79 15.16 10.22 3.16
CA GLN A 79 15.46 11.30 2.23
C GLN A 79 14.85 12.63 2.69
N VAL A 80 13.58 12.62 3.10
CA VAL A 80 12.88 13.81 3.64
C VAL A 80 13.56 14.31 4.90
N TYR A 81 13.91 13.41 5.83
CA TYR A 81 14.62 13.76 7.04
C TYR A 81 15.96 14.46 6.74
N VAL A 82 16.80 13.86 5.89
CA VAL A 82 18.11 14.41 5.52
C VAL A 82 17.96 15.78 4.85
N ALA A 83 17.03 15.89 3.89
CA ALA A 83 16.77 17.16 3.21
C ALA A 83 16.32 18.25 4.20
N GLY A 84 15.41 17.93 5.13
CA GLY A 84 14.95 18.89 6.10
C GLY A 84 16.01 19.29 7.13
N VAL A 85 16.91 18.38 7.55
CA VAL A 85 18.07 18.74 8.39
C VAL A 85 19.00 19.71 7.65
N GLN A 86 19.23 19.49 6.35
CA GLN A 86 20.00 20.43 5.53
C GLN A 86 19.31 21.80 5.44
N ASP A 87 17.99 21.83 5.27
CA ASP A 87 17.24 23.08 5.21
C ASP A 87 17.21 23.83 6.54
N LEU A 88 17.07 23.13 7.68
CA LEU A 88 17.25 23.72 9.01
C LEU A 88 18.65 24.33 9.15
N SER A 89 19.68 23.63 8.70
CA SER A 89 21.07 24.13 8.75
C SER A 89 21.25 25.41 7.93
N LYS A 90 20.65 25.48 6.72
CA LYS A 90 20.64 26.70 5.89
C LYS A 90 19.92 27.85 6.58
N GLN A 91 18.78 27.58 7.23
CA GLN A 91 18.04 28.59 7.98
C GLN A 91 18.84 29.13 9.16
N THR A 92 19.53 28.26 9.91
CA THR A 92 20.44 28.70 10.99
C THR A 92 21.57 29.57 10.45
N PHE A 93 22.18 29.20 9.31
CA PHE A 93 23.22 30.02 8.69
C PHE A 93 22.68 31.40 8.26
N ALA A 94 21.50 31.44 7.63
CA ALA A 94 20.84 32.68 7.24
C ALA A 94 20.51 33.57 8.46
N MET A 95 20.10 32.97 9.58
CA MET A 95 19.87 33.68 10.84
C MET A 95 21.17 34.36 11.32
N VAL A 96 22.29 33.63 11.34
CA VAL A 96 23.62 34.15 11.74
C VAL A 96 24.05 35.28 10.83
N GLN A 97 23.95 35.11 9.51
CA GLN A 97 24.27 36.17 8.55
C GLN A 97 23.43 37.42 8.81
N GLY A 98 22.11 37.27 8.97
CA GLY A 98 21.26 38.40 9.25
C GLY A 98 21.56 39.07 10.61
N LEU A 99 22.12 38.36 11.59
CA LEU A 99 22.54 38.96 12.88
C LEU A 99 23.81 39.79 12.70
N ALA A 100 24.75 39.32 11.86
CA ALA A 100 25.92 40.08 11.47
C ALA A 100 25.52 41.37 10.74
N ASP A 101 24.60 41.28 9.76
CA ASP A 101 24.08 42.45 9.03
C ASP A 101 23.41 43.46 9.97
N HIS A 102 22.61 42.97 10.92
CA HIS A 102 21.96 43.82 11.92
C HIS A 102 23.00 44.57 12.79
N THR A 103 24.07 43.88 13.20
CA THR A 103 25.16 44.48 13.98
C THR A 103 25.89 45.57 13.19
N VAL A 104 26.22 45.31 11.93
CA VAL A 104 26.88 46.29 11.05
C VAL A 104 25.99 47.51 10.82
N ALA A 105 24.68 47.30 10.61
CA ALA A 105 23.71 48.38 10.48
C ALA A 105 23.64 49.25 11.75
N GLY A 106 23.61 48.62 12.93
CA GLY A 106 23.64 49.33 14.23
C GLY A 106 24.90 50.16 14.41
N ALA A 107 26.07 49.58 14.14
CA ALA A 107 27.35 50.31 14.20
C ALA A 107 27.37 51.51 13.26
N LYS A 108 26.92 51.35 12.01
CA LYS A 108 26.82 52.44 11.04
C LYS A 108 25.86 53.53 11.51
N ALA A 109 24.70 53.17 12.05
CA ALA A 109 23.72 54.13 12.54
C ALA A 109 24.30 55.00 13.69
N LEU A 110 25.08 54.39 14.60
CA LEU A 110 25.77 55.12 15.67
C LEU A 110 26.85 56.10 15.17
N THR A 111 27.46 55.89 14.00
CA THR A 111 28.42 56.86 13.44
C THR A 111 27.75 58.15 12.92
N THR A 112 26.43 58.13 12.74
CA THR A 112 25.68 59.24 12.14
C THR A 112 24.97 60.16 13.14
N VAL A 113 24.95 59.78 14.43
CA VAL A 113 24.27 60.55 15.48
C VAL A 113 25.08 61.78 15.88
N LYS A 114 24.37 62.87 16.16
CA LYS A 114 24.95 64.16 16.59
C LYS A 114 24.68 64.46 18.05
N SER A 115 23.86 63.64 18.72
CA SER A 115 23.51 63.83 20.13
C SER A 115 23.33 62.50 20.89
N LEU A 116 23.44 62.56 22.23
CA LEU A 116 23.19 61.42 23.11
C LEU A 116 21.74 60.93 23.05
N LYS A 117 20.79 61.83 22.78
CA LYS A 117 19.37 61.48 22.63
C LYS A 117 19.15 60.60 21.40
N GLU A 118 19.72 60.97 20.25
CA GLU A 118 19.65 60.16 19.02
C GLU A 118 20.33 58.80 19.21
N ALA A 119 21.46 58.74 19.92
CA ALA A 119 22.11 57.48 20.26
C ALA A 119 21.23 56.57 21.13
N ALA A 120 20.53 57.13 22.12
CA ALA A 120 19.60 56.38 22.98
C ALA A 120 18.37 55.86 22.21
N GLU A 121 17.85 56.65 21.27
CA GLU A 121 16.76 56.23 20.37
C GLU A 121 17.20 55.07 19.45
N ILE A 122 18.39 55.14 18.86
CA ILE A 122 18.97 54.04 18.07
C ILE A 122 19.13 52.78 18.92
N GLN A 123 19.69 52.89 20.13
CA GLN A 123 19.89 51.73 21.00
C GLN A 123 18.56 51.06 21.38
N THR A 124 17.52 51.85 21.63
CA THR A 124 16.16 51.35 21.93
C THR A 124 15.55 50.66 20.71
N SER A 125 15.65 51.28 19.53
CA SER A 125 15.16 50.70 18.27
C SER A 125 15.90 49.41 17.92
N TYR A 126 17.23 49.39 18.06
CA TYR A 126 18.07 48.22 17.83
C TYR A 126 17.68 47.06 18.76
N THR A 127 17.49 47.34 20.05
CA THR A 127 17.09 46.33 21.04
C THR A 127 15.71 45.77 20.71
N ARG A 128 14.74 46.62 20.36
CA ARG A 128 13.40 46.19 19.94
C ARG A 128 13.47 45.32 18.67
N ALA A 129 14.18 45.75 17.65
CA ALA A 129 14.35 45.01 16.40
C ALA A 129 15.04 43.66 16.64
N ALA A 130 16.05 43.61 17.51
CA ALA A 130 16.72 42.37 17.87
C ALA A 130 15.78 41.38 18.59
N LEU A 131 14.90 41.88 19.48
CA LEU A 131 13.90 41.06 20.17
C LEU A 131 12.85 40.52 19.18
N GLU A 132 12.26 41.38 18.35
CA GLU A 132 11.28 41.01 17.33
C GLU A 132 11.86 39.95 16.38
N LYS A 133 13.08 40.16 15.90
CA LYS A 133 13.77 39.21 15.04
C LYS A 133 14.05 37.89 15.75
N SER A 134 14.48 37.92 17.01
CA SER A 134 14.75 36.70 17.78
C SER A 134 13.49 35.85 17.98
N PHE A 135 12.36 36.48 18.31
CA PHE A 135 11.08 35.78 18.42
C PHE A 135 10.63 35.20 17.08
N ALA A 136 10.70 35.98 16.00
CA ALA A 136 10.30 35.53 14.68
C ALA A 136 11.15 34.34 14.19
N GLU A 137 12.48 34.40 14.34
CA GLU A 137 13.37 33.32 13.93
C GLU A 137 13.24 32.08 14.82
N THR A 138 13.00 32.25 16.13
CA THR A 138 12.71 31.12 17.03
C THR A 138 11.42 30.41 16.63
N ALA A 139 10.36 31.16 16.35
CA ALA A 139 9.09 30.59 15.88
C ALA A 139 9.25 29.83 14.56
N LYS A 140 9.98 30.41 13.60
CA LYS A 140 10.30 29.75 12.32
C LYS A 140 11.06 28.44 12.52
N LEU A 141 12.08 28.41 13.38
CA LEU A 141 12.83 27.19 13.65
C LEU A 141 11.97 26.10 14.31
N GLN A 142 11.10 26.47 15.24
CA GLN A 142 10.16 25.53 15.85
C GLN A 142 9.18 24.96 14.82
N GLU A 143 8.61 25.82 13.96
CA GLU A 143 7.71 25.38 12.88
C GLU A 143 8.43 24.48 11.87
N ALA A 144 9.66 24.83 11.48
CA ALA A 144 10.47 24.02 10.58
C ALA A 144 10.81 22.65 11.18
N ALA A 145 11.15 22.59 12.46
CA ALA A 145 11.41 21.34 13.16
C ALA A 145 10.17 20.45 13.26
N LEU A 146 8.99 21.03 13.56
CA LEU A 146 7.73 20.29 13.61
C LEU A 146 7.36 19.74 12.23
N LYS A 147 7.43 20.58 11.18
CA LYS A 147 7.17 20.15 9.81
C LYS A 147 8.13 19.06 9.35
N LEU A 148 9.40 19.14 9.74
CA LEU A 148 10.37 18.09 9.43
C LEU A 148 9.97 16.76 10.07
N ALA A 149 9.57 16.78 11.35
CA ALA A 149 9.09 15.57 12.02
C ALA A 149 7.86 15.00 11.29
N GLU A 150 6.84 15.82 11.05
CA GLU A 150 5.62 15.40 10.34
C GLU A 150 5.93 14.82 8.94
N ALA A 151 6.73 15.53 8.15
CA ALA A 151 7.10 15.11 6.80
C ALA A 151 7.95 13.83 6.80
N SER A 152 8.81 13.63 7.81
CA SER A 152 9.62 12.41 7.93
C SER A 152 8.77 11.18 8.26
N PHE A 153 7.70 11.34 9.05
CA PHE A 153 6.80 10.25 9.41
C PHE A 153 5.68 10.01 8.39
N ALA A 154 5.34 10.99 7.56
CA ALA A 154 4.24 10.88 6.60
C ALA A 154 4.32 9.64 5.68
N PRO A 155 5.48 9.23 5.11
CA PRO A 155 5.58 8.02 4.30
C PRO A 155 5.20 6.75 5.08
N LEU A 156 5.57 6.68 6.37
CA LEU A 156 5.25 5.54 7.23
C LEU A 156 3.78 5.52 7.63
N SER A 157 3.21 6.67 7.96
CA SER A 157 1.76 6.78 8.21
C SER A 157 0.94 6.35 6.99
N ALA A 158 1.35 6.72 5.78
CA ALA A 158 0.68 6.28 4.56
C ALA A 158 0.73 4.74 4.39
N ARG A 159 1.83 4.09 4.78
CA ARG A 159 1.93 2.62 4.78
C ARG A 159 1.00 1.98 5.82
N MET A 160 0.86 2.59 6.99
CA MET A 160 -0.08 2.14 8.02
C MET A 160 -1.52 2.21 7.50
N THR A 161 -1.91 3.34 6.89
CA THR A 161 -3.23 3.51 6.28
C THR A 161 -3.49 2.47 5.20
N LEU A 162 -2.54 2.27 4.28
CA LEU A 162 -2.68 1.27 3.23
C LEU A 162 -2.81 -0.16 3.79
N ALA A 163 -2.07 -0.48 4.86
CA ALA A 163 -2.20 -1.77 5.52
C ALA A 163 -3.60 -1.97 6.12
N VAL A 164 -4.15 -0.93 6.78
CA VAL A 164 -5.52 -0.97 7.30
C VAL A 164 -6.54 -1.09 6.17
N GLU A 165 -6.35 -0.41 5.03
CA GLU A 165 -7.26 -0.54 3.89
C GLU A 165 -7.21 -1.93 3.24
N LYS A 166 -6.01 -2.52 3.15
CA LYS A 166 -5.81 -3.85 2.55
C LYS A 166 -6.24 -5.00 3.46
N PHE A 167 -6.05 -4.89 4.77
CA PHE A 167 -6.22 -6.00 5.73
C PHE A 167 -7.28 -5.74 6.81
N GLY A 168 -7.74 -4.50 6.97
CA GLY A 168 -8.62 -4.07 8.06
C GLY A 168 -10.11 -4.02 7.73
N LYS A 169 -10.54 -4.31 6.49
CA LYS A 169 -11.96 -4.61 6.25
C LYS A 169 -12.30 -5.87 7.06
N PRO A 170 -13.37 -5.87 7.88
CA PRO A 170 -13.76 -7.09 8.57
C PRO A 170 -13.96 -8.17 7.52
N LEU A 171 -13.50 -9.37 7.86
CA LEU A 171 -14.03 -10.63 7.35
C LEU A 171 -15.54 -10.60 7.64
N ALA A 172 -16.31 -9.93 6.80
CA ALA A 172 -17.77 -9.99 6.80
C ALA A 172 -18.13 -11.30 6.10
N ALA A 173 -18.14 -12.37 6.90
CA ALA A 173 -18.94 -13.56 6.72
C ALA A 173 -19.72 -13.78 8.01
#